data_AF-A0A918GF70-F1
#
_entry.id   AF-A0A918GF70-F1
#
_cell.length_a   1.000
_cell.length_b   1.000
_cell.length_c   1.000
_cell.angle_alpha   90.00
_cell.angle_beta   90.00
_cell.angle_gamma   90.00
#
_symmetry.space_group_name_H-M   'P 1'
#
loop_
_entity.id
_entity.type
_entity.pdbx_description
1 polymer ?
#
loop_
_entity_poly.entity_id
_entity_poly.type
_entity_poly.pdbx_seq_one_letter_code
_entity_poly.pdbx_strand_id
1 'polypeptide(L)'
;MKRRRISRRRTALAGAGVGALVATALTFRSANAGESPASPAPKSLSAPAAGRLATALLGELGTGAAGTHYDARNKNLVVNVLDETAARSVEKAGATAGIVENPLADLKRARAALRRDAALPGTSW
;
A
#
# COMPACT_ATOMS: atom_id res chain seq x y z
N MET A 1 -46.45 -3.17 -21.27
CA MET A 1 -46.06 -3.51 -19.88
C MET A 1 -44.78 -2.77 -19.51
N LYS A 2 -44.76 -2.19 -18.32
CA LYS A 2 -43.83 -1.16 -17.85
C LYS A 2 -42.99 -1.75 -16.71
N ARG A 3 -41.66 -1.80 -16.83
CA ARG A 3 -40.74 -1.82 -15.68
C ARG A 3 -39.46 -1.07 -16.03
N ARG A 4 -39.47 0.23 -15.73
CA ARG A 4 -38.30 1.10 -15.66
C ARG A 4 -37.70 0.89 -14.27
N ARG A 5 -36.56 0.20 -14.15
CA ARG A 5 -35.83 0.11 -12.88
C ARG A 5 -34.75 1.18 -12.87
N ILE A 6 -35.05 2.27 -12.15
CA ILE A 6 -34.11 3.32 -11.76
C ILE A 6 -33.41 2.81 -10.49
N SER A 7 -32.11 2.51 -10.58
CA SER A 7 -31.27 2.23 -9.41
C SER A 7 -30.68 3.56 -8.93
N ARG A 8 -31.16 4.05 -7.79
CA ARG A 8 -30.71 5.29 -7.14
C ARG A 8 -29.29 5.12 -6.59
N ARG A 9 -28.41 6.05 -6.94
CA ARG A 9 -27.12 6.29 -6.26
C ARG A 9 -27.37 6.49 -4.77
N ARG A 10 -26.63 5.78 -3.92
CA ARG A 10 -26.45 6.13 -2.50
C ARG A 10 -25.01 6.56 -2.31
N THR A 11 -24.81 7.86 -2.27
CA THR A 11 -23.64 8.48 -1.66
C THR A 11 -23.82 8.40 -0.15
N ALA A 12 -23.04 7.57 0.52
CA ALA A 12 -22.88 7.62 1.97
C ALA A 12 -21.53 8.27 2.25
N LEU A 13 -21.55 9.59 2.50
CA LEU A 13 -20.54 10.23 3.34
C LEU A 13 -20.75 9.70 4.75
N ALA A 14 -19.72 9.09 5.35
CA ALA A 14 -19.73 8.73 6.75
C ALA A 14 -18.34 8.94 7.36
N GLY A 15 -18.30 9.79 8.38
CA GLY A 15 -17.34 9.68 9.49
C GLY A 15 -16.02 10.41 9.33
N ALA A 16 -16.01 11.70 9.68
CA ALA A 16 -14.80 12.36 10.15
C ALA A 16 -14.39 11.73 11.50
N GLY A 17 -13.22 11.10 11.54
CA GLY A 17 -12.56 10.65 12.76
C GLY A 17 -11.19 11.32 12.85
N VAL A 18 -11.10 12.44 13.56
CA VAL A 18 -9.83 13.10 13.85
C VAL A 18 -9.19 12.35 15.03
N GLY A 19 -8.29 11.42 14.72
CA GLY A 19 -7.34 10.89 15.70
C GLY A 19 -6.17 11.85 15.83
N ALA A 20 -6.11 12.64 16.89
CA ALA A 20 -4.92 13.43 17.21
C ALA A 20 -3.79 12.49 17.67
N LEU A 21 -2.92 12.09 16.75
CA LEU A 21 -1.68 11.40 17.05
C LEU A 21 -0.66 12.42 17.57
N VAL A 22 -0.41 12.40 18.87
CA VAL A 22 0.69 13.14 19.50
C VAL A 22 2.00 12.48 19.08
N ALA A 23 2.69 13.12 18.13
CA ALA A 23 4.07 12.79 17.80
C ALA A 23 4.97 13.37 18.90
N THR A 24 5.55 12.50 19.73
CA THR A 24 6.57 12.89 20.70
C THR A 24 7.81 13.37 19.92
N ALA A 25 8.05 14.68 19.93
CA ALA A 25 9.19 15.31 19.28
C ALA A 25 10.50 14.88 19.96
N LEU A 26 11.30 14.07 19.27
CA LEU A 26 12.68 13.82 19.64
C LEU A 26 13.56 14.91 19.00
N THR A 27 13.89 15.90 19.83
CA THR A 27 15.10 16.76 19.84
C THR A 27 15.68 17.24 18.50
N PHE A 28 15.56 18.55 18.27
CA PHE A 28 16.29 19.31 17.25
C PHE A 28 17.82 19.18 17.40
N ARG A 29 18.51 18.89 16.29
CA ARG A 29 19.81 19.50 16.00
C ARG A 29 20.15 19.47 14.50
N SER A 30 19.92 20.58 13.81
CA SER A 30 20.89 21.14 12.87
C SER A 30 20.47 22.56 12.48
N ALA A 31 21.32 23.52 12.79
CA ALA A 31 21.29 24.81 12.13
C ALA A 31 21.97 24.60 10.77
N ASN A 32 21.21 24.62 9.68
CA ASN A 32 21.72 25.00 8.37
C ASN A 32 20.63 25.79 7.64
N ALA A 33 20.98 27.03 7.32
CA ALA A 33 20.18 27.89 6.47
C ALA A 33 20.15 27.31 5.05
N GLY A 34 18.95 27.18 4.49
CA GLY A 34 18.73 26.81 3.10
C GLY A 34 18.50 25.32 2.88
N GLU A 35 17.34 24.79 3.30
CA GLU A 35 16.92 23.47 2.84
C GLU A 35 15.49 23.56 2.31
N SER A 36 15.39 23.45 0.98
CA SER A 36 14.14 23.17 0.26
C SER A 36 13.44 21.99 0.94
N PRO A 37 12.09 21.92 1.00
CA PRO A 37 11.40 20.82 1.68
C PRO A 37 11.92 19.48 1.13
N ALA A 38 12.60 18.71 1.99
CA ALA A 38 13.21 17.45 1.61
C ALA A 38 12.12 16.56 1.00
N SER A 39 12.34 16.13 -0.25
CA SER A 39 11.44 15.18 -0.92
C SER A 39 11.32 13.92 -0.06
N PRO A 40 10.13 13.30 0.08
CA PRO A 40 9.96 12.08 0.85
C PRO A 40 10.93 11.00 0.33
N ALA A 41 11.97 10.70 1.11
CA ALA A 41 12.91 9.63 0.80
C ALA A 41 12.51 8.36 1.55
N PRO A 42 12.64 7.17 0.93
CA PRO A 42 12.41 5.91 1.62
C PRO A 42 13.29 5.78 2.87
N LYS A 43 12.69 5.34 3.98
CA LYS A 43 13.43 5.12 5.23
C LYS A 43 14.17 3.80 5.16
N SER A 44 15.40 3.79 5.68
CA SER A 44 16.10 2.56 6.02
C SER A 44 15.44 1.94 7.27
N LEU A 45 15.04 0.69 7.18
CA LEU A 45 14.23 -0.05 8.15
C LEU A 45 14.89 -1.40 8.42
N SER A 46 14.76 -1.89 9.66
CA SER A 46 14.97 -3.31 9.93
C SER A 46 13.77 -4.12 9.43
N ALA A 47 13.95 -5.42 9.18
CA ALA A 47 12.85 -6.28 8.72
C ALA A 47 11.63 -6.27 9.68
N PRO A 48 11.78 -6.29 11.03
CA PRO A 48 10.63 -6.16 11.93
C PRO A 48 9.95 -4.79 11.86
N ALA A 49 10.72 -3.71 11.67
CA ALA A 49 10.15 -2.37 11.50
C ALA A 49 9.37 -2.26 10.17
N ALA A 50 9.92 -2.81 9.09
CA ALA A 50 9.24 -2.92 7.81
C ALA A 50 7.94 -3.73 7.91
N GLY A 51 7.93 -4.84 8.66
CA GLY A 51 6.73 -5.63 8.91
C GLY A 51 5.63 -4.85 9.63
N ARG A 52 5.97 -4.05 10.66
CA ARG A 52 4.99 -3.18 11.33
C ARG A 52 4.44 -2.10 10.41
N LEU A 53 5.30 -1.46 9.62
CA LEU A 53 4.89 -0.45 8.65
C LEU A 53 3.98 -1.05 7.57
N ALA A 54 4.30 -2.26 7.09
CA ALA A 54 3.48 -2.98 6.12
C ALA A 54 2.07 -3.24 6.66
N THR A 55 1.94 -3.71 7.90
CA THR A 55 0.62 -3.92 8.53
C THR A 55 -0.20 -2.63 8.59
N ALA A 56 0.43 -1.50 8.96
CA ALA A 56 -0.25 -0.21 9.00
C ALA A 56 -0.72 0.24 7.61
N LEU A 57 0.17 0.20 6.61
CA LEU A 57 -0.14 0.60 5.23
C LEU A 57 -1.19 -0.31 4.58
N LEU A 58 -1.14 -1.62 4.82
CA LEU A 58 -2.16 -2.55 4.31
C LEU A 58 -3.54 -2.29 4.94
N GLY A 59 -3.58 -1.89 6.21
CA GLY A 59 -4.82 -1.48 6.88
C GLY A 59 -5.40 -0.18 6.32
N GLU A 60 -4.54 0.80 6.02
CA GLU A 60 -4.94 2.10 5.47
C GLU A 60 -5.40 2.00 4.00
N LEU A 61 -4.62 1.30 3.17
CA LEU A 61 -4.84 1.22 1.71
C LEU A 61 -5.92 0.20 1.33
N GLY A 62 -6.15 -0.82 2.16
CA GLY A 62 -7.11 -1.88 1.88
C GLY A 62 -6.87 -2.54 0.51
N THR A 63 -7.87 -2.49 -0.36
CA THR A 63 -7.78 -3.06 -1.73
C THR A 63 -6.90 -2.28 -2.69
N GLY A 64 -6.45 -1.07 -2.32
CA GLY A 64 -5.50 -0.28 -3.10
C GLY A 64 -4.06 -0.81 -3.07
N ALA A 65 -3.75 -1.71 -2.12
CA ALA A 65 -2.47 -2.40 -2.05
C ALA A 65 -2.51 -3.74 -2.80
N ALA A 66 -1.49 -3.97 -3.64
CA ALA A 66 -1.29 -5.17 -4.44
C ALA A 66 -0.17 -6.09 -3.91
N GLY A 67 0.34 -5.82 -2.71
CA GLY A 67 1.33 -6.66 -2.02
C GLY A 67 2.48 -5.83 -1.44
N THR A 68 3.27 -6.46 -0.57
CA THR A 68 4.40 -5.82 0.10
C THR A 68 5.59 -6.78 0.19
N HIS A 69 6.80 -6.26 0.08
CA HIS A 69 8.01 -7.02 0.38
C HIS A 69 9.09 -6.12 0.99
N TYR A 70 9.99 -6.73 1.76
CA TYR A 70 11.16 -6.04 2.29
C TYR A 70 12.32 -6.21 1.31
N ASP A 71 12.84 -5.10 0.79
CA ASP A 71 14.07 -5.10 0.01
C ASP A 71 15.26 -5.10 0.97
N ALA A 72 15.89 -6.26 1.13
CA ALA A 72 17.04 -6.41 2.02
C ALA A 72 18.29 -5.66 1.54
N ARG A 73 18.42 -5.38 0.24
CA ARG A 73 19.56 -4.64 -0.32
C ARG A 73 19.46 -3.17 0.06
N ASN A 74 18.28 -2.59 -0.16
CA ASN A 74 18.02 -1.18 0.13
C ASN A 74 17.53 -0.93 1.55
N LYS A 75 17.29 -1.99 2.32
CA LYS A 75 16.74 -1.98 3.68
C LYS A 75 15.45 -1.17 3.78
N ASN A 76 14.55 -1.30 2.80
CA ASN A 76 13.30 -0.55 2.80
C ASN A 76 12.10 -1.48 2.60
N LEU A 77 10.91 -0.95 2.92
CA LEU A 77 9.66 -1.60 2.58
C LEU A 77 9.24 -1.15 1.19
N VAL A 78 8.93 -2.10 0.31
CA VAL A 78 8.29 -1.84 -0.98
C VAL A 78 6.82 -2.25 -0.90
N VAL A 79 5.93 -1.36 -1.31
CA VAL A 79 4.48 -1.59 -1.36
C VAL A 79 4.02 -1.43 -2.80
N ASN A 80 3.47 -2.50 -3.37
CA ASN A 80 2.85 -2.44 -4.68
C ASN A 80 1.44 -1.86 -4.54
N VAL A 81 1.06 -0.92 -5.39
CA VAL A 81 -0.22 -0.19 -5.35
C VAL A 81 -0.81 -0.05 -6.75
N LEU A 82 -2.10 0.25 -6.84
CA LEU A 82 -2.83 0.29 -8.12
C LEU A 82 -2.91 1.70 -8.74
N ASP A 83 -2.59 2.74 -7.98
CA ASP A 83 -2.70 4.11 -8.44
C ASP A 83 -1.71 5.05 -7.73
N GLU A 84 -1.56 6.22 -8.33
CA GLU A 84 -0.67 7.30 -7.89
C GLU A 84 -1.07 7.87 -6.51
N THR A 85 -2.35 7.81 -6.14
CA THR A 85 -2.81 8.35 -4.86
C THR A 85 -2.35 7.45 -3.72
N ALA A 86 -2.51 6.15 -3.89
CA ALA A 86 -1.98 5.15 -2.97
C ALA A 86 -0.43 5.21 -2.93
N ALA A 87 0.23 5.43 -4.07
CA ALA A 87 1.68 5.57 -4.13
C ALA A 87 2.19 6.73 -3.25
N ARG A 88 1.56 7.91 -3.36
CA ARG A 88 1.88 9.06 -2.51
C ARG A 88 1.70 8.79 -1.02
N SER A 89 0.67 8.04 -0.62
CA SER A 89 0.48 7.65 0.78
C SER A 89 1.62 6.75 1.28
N VAL A 90 2.04 5.78 0.46
CA VAL A 90 3.17 4.87 0.77
C VAL A 90 4.48 5.66 0.93
N GLU A 91 4.79 6.55 -0.01
CA GLU A 91 6.01 7.36 0.00
C GLU A 91 6.04 8.30 1.20
N LYS A 92 4.92 8.94 1.52
CA LYS A 92 4.79 9.79 2.71
C LYS A 92 5.01 9.02 4.01
N ALA A 93 4.65 7.74 4.06
CA ALA A 93 4.91 6.88 5.20
C ALA A 93 6.40 6.46 5.31
N GLY A 94 7.20 6.73 4.27
CA GLY A 94 8.62 6.40 4.20
C GLY A 94 8.89 5.00 3.62
N ALA A 95 7.95 4.43 2.89
CA ALA A 95 8.13 3.21 2.10
C ALA A 95 8.29 3.55 0.61
N THR A 96 8.76 2.61 -0.19
CA THR A 96 8.86 2.74 -1.65
C THR A 96 7.57 2.25 -2.29
N ALA A 97 6.96 3.06 -3.16
CA ALA A 97 5.79 2.65 -3.92
C ALA A 97 6.17 1.99 -5.24
N GLY A 98 5.48 0.90 -5.61
CA GLY A 98 5.53 0.29 -6.93
C GLY A 98 4.14 0.27 -7.56
N ILE A 99 3.89 1.09 -8.57
CA ILE A 99 2.58 1.08 -9.24
C ILE A 99 2.51 -0.16 -10.15
N VAL A 100 1.47 -0.97 -9.97
CA VAL A 100 1.21 -2.19 -10.74
C VAL A 100 -0.19 -2.15 -11.33
N GLU A 101 -0.35 -2.81 -12.48
CA GLU A 101 -1.62 -2.81 -13.22
C GLU A 101 -2.67 -3.74 -12.58
N ASN A 102 -2.24 -4.87 -12.02
CA ASN A 102 -3.13 -5.95 -11.61
C ASN A 102 -3.30 -6.02 -10.08
N PRO A 103 -4.55 -6.10 -9.57
CA PRO A 103 -4.80 -6.33 -8.16
C PRO A 103 -4.43 -7.76 -7.75
N LEU A 104 -4.12 -7.93 -6.46
CA LEU A 104 -3.78 -9.24 -5.89
C LEU A 104 -4.90 -10.28 -6.08
N ALA A 105 -6.16 -9.84 -6.13
CA ALA A 105 -7.30 -10.72 -6.39
C ALA A 105 -7.24 -11.36 -7.78
N ASP A 106 -6.82 -10.61 -8.81
CA ASP A 106 -6.73 -11.12 -10.17
C ASP A 106 -5.55 -12.07 -10.32
N LEU A 107 -4.41 -11.76 -9.69
CA LEU A 107 -3.27 -12.68 -9.63
C LEU A 107 -3.66 -14.01 -8.94
N LYS A 108 -4.47 -13.96 -7.87
CA LYS A 108 -5.01 -15.16 -7.21
C LYS A 108 -5.94 -15.96 -8.11
N ARG A 109 -6.80 -15.29 -8.89
CA ARG A 109 -7.69 -15.95 -9.86
C ARG A 109 -6.89 -16.63 -10.97
N ALA A 110 -5.92 -15.94 -11.54
CA ALA A 110 -5.04 -16.49 -12.56
C ALA A 110 -4.28 -17.72 -12.04
N ARG A 111 -3.70 -17.64 -10.83
CA ARG A 111 -3.05 -18.77 -10.17
C ARG A 111 -4.01 -19.95 -9.95
N ALA A 112 -5.25 -19.68 -9.53
CA ALA A 112 -6.24 -20.73 -9.32
C ALA A 112 -6.63 -21.44 -10.62
N ALA A 113 -6.74 -20.71 -11.74
CA ALA A 113 -6.99 -21.29 -13.06
C ALA A 113 -5.81 -22.17 -13.50
N LEU A 114 -4.58 -21.68 -13.39
CA LEU A 114 -3.37 -22.46 -13.73
C LEU A 114 -3.29 -23.76 -12.92
N ARG A 115 -3.57 -23.72 -11.61
CA ARG A 115 -3.57 -24.92 -10.77
C ARG A 115 -4.66 -25.93 -11.17
N ARG A 116 -5.80 -25.47 -11.68
CA ARG A 116 -6.89 -26.34 -12.10
C ARG A 116 -6.64 -26.96 -13.47
N ASP A 117 -6.16 -26.15 -14.40
CA ASP A 117 -6.17 -26.50 -15.82
C ASP A 117 -4.80 -26.94 -16.35
N ALA A 118 -3.71 -26.59 -15.66
CA ALA A 118 -2.35 -26.79 -16.14
C ALA A 118 -1.41 -27.46 -15.12
N ALA A 119 -1.89 -27.88 -13.94
CA ALA A 119 -1.03 -28.51 -12.94
C ALA A 119 -0.46 -29.84 -13.44
N LEU A 120 0.86 -29.99 -13.33
CA LEU A 120 1.58 -31.21 -13.68
C LEU A 120 1.91 -32.01 -12.40
N PRO A 121 1.39 -33.24 -12.25
CA PRO A 121 1.72 -34.09 -11.09
C PRO A 121 3.23 -34.28 -10.93
N GLY A 122 3.71 -34.21 -9.69
CA GLY A 122 5.13 -34.39 -9.37
C GLY A 122 6.01 -33.16 -9.61
N THR A 123 5.44 -31.98 -9.80
CA THR A 123 6.18 -30.71 -9.96
C THR A 123 5.78 -29.68 -8.89
N SER A 124 6.71 -28.81 -8.50
CA SER A 124 6.62 -27.99 -7.29
C SER A 124 5.99 -26.60 -7.48
N TRP A 125 5.08 -26.41 -8.44
CA TRP A 125 4.53 -25.10 -8.79
C TRP A 125 3.02 -24.97 -8.51
#